data_AF-A0A7C6R484-F1
#
_entry.id   AF-A0A7C6R484-F1
#
_cell.length_a   1.000
_cell.length_b   1.000
_cell.length_c   1.000
_cell.angle_alpha   90.00
_cell.angle_beta   90.00
_cell.angle_gamma   90.00
#
_symmetry.space_group_name_H-M   'P 1'
#
loop_
_entity.id
_entity.type
_entity.pdbx_description
1 polymer ?
#
loop_
_entity_poly.entity_id
_entity_poly.type
_entity_poly.pdbx_seq_one_letter_code
_entity_poly.pdbx_strand_id
1 'polypeptide(L)' 'MKTILLILVFAAIIAFQVPPLVKKKMWRELTAFGVLLLIGMFYSFGLALQLPLPNPARAVESVFAPVTRLIQQVLS' A
#
# COMPACT_ATOMS: atom_id res chain seq x y z
N MET A 1 -10.81 15.61 5.29
CA MET A 1 -11.68 14.52 5.81
C MET A 1 -11.12 13.12 5.53
N LYS A 2 -10.77 12.77 4.29
CA LYS A 2 -10.23 11.43 3.93
C LYS A 2 -9.04 10.96 4.79
N THR A 3 -8.10 11.84 5.13
CA THR A 3 -6.91 11.49 5.92
C THR A 3 -7.22 11.18 7.39
N ILE A 4 -8.24 11.82 7.98
CA ILE A 4 -8.63 11.61 9.39
C ILE A 4 -9.23 10.22 9.57
N LEU A 5 -10.10 9.80 8.64
CA LEU A 5 -10.65 8.45 8.59
C LEU A 5 -9.54 7.40 8.46
N LEU A 6 -8.55 7.69 7.62
CA LEU A 6 -7.41 6.82 7.35
C LEU A 6 -6.56 6.62 8.62
N ILE A 7 -6.26 7.69 9.36
CA ILE A 7 -5.59 7.62 10.67
C ILE A 7 -6.40 6.78 11.65
N LEU A 8 -7.73 6.99 11.73
CA LEU A 8 -8.60 6.28 12.65
C LEU A 8 -8.62 4.77 12.37
N VAL A 9 -8.64 4.37 11.10
CA VAL A 9 -8.55 2.96 10.69
C VAL A 9 -7.22 2.34 11.12
N PHE A 10 -6.09 2.99 10.86
CA PHE A 10 -4.78 2.47 11.30
C PHE A 10 -4.67 2.40 12.82
N ALA A 11 -5.19 3.40 13.54
CA ALA A 11 -5.23 3.39 15.00
C ALA A 11 -6.06 2.22 15.55
N ALA A 12 -7.23 1.94 14.96
CA ALA A 12 -8.06 0.80 15.35
C ALA A 12 -7.36 -0.54 15.08
N ILE A 13 -6.70 -0.67 13.92
CA ILE A 13 -5.93 -1.87 13.56
C ILE A 13 -4.79 -2.11 14.58
N ILE A 14 -4.03 -1.07 14.92
CA ILE A 14 -2.95 -1.14 15.92
C ILE A 14 -3.53 -1.53 17.29
N ALA A 15 -4.60 -0.87 17.72
CA ALA A 15 -5.23 -1.12 19.01
C ALA A 15 -5.79 -2.55 19.15
N PHE A 16 -6.22 -3.18 18.05
CA PHE A 16 -6.72 -4.55 18.08
C PHE A 16 -5.61 -5.60 17.94
N GLN A 17 -4.61 -5.36 17.07
CA GLN A 17 -3.58 -6.36 16.75
C GLN A 17 -2.35 -6.29 17.67
N VAL A 18 -1.88 -5.11 18.06
CA VAL A 18 -0.66 -4.98 18.89
C VAL A 18 -0.80 -5.60 20.29
N PRO A 19 -1.85 -5.32 21.09
CA PRO A 19 -1.94 -5.86 22.44
C PRO A 19 -1.90 -7.40 22.53
N PRO A 20 -2.63 -8.19 21.71
CA PRO A 20 -2.53 -9.65 21.79
C PRO A 20 -1.14 -10.16 21.38
N LEU A 21 -0.47 -9.53 20.40
CA LEU A 21 0.87 -9.92 19.97
C LEU A 21 1.93 -9.65 21.06
N VAL A 22 1.83 -8.50 21.73
CA VAL A 22 2.72 -8.14 22.86
C VAL A 22 2.46 -9.06 24.05
N LYS A 23 1.20 -9.34 24.40
CA LYS A 23 0.85 -10.25 25.50
C LYS A 23 1.40 -11.66 25.29
N LYS A 24 1.40 -12.15 24.05
CA LYS A 24 1.94 -13.47 23.69
C LYS A 24 3.47 -13.46 23.45
N LYS A 25 4.15 -12.32 23.64
CA LYS A 25 5.59 -12.13 23.34
C LYS A 25 5.99 -12.53 21.92
N MET A 26 5.08 -12.37 20.96
CA MET A 26 5.28 -12.78 19.57
C MET A 26 6.01 -11.70 18.78
N TRP A 27 7.26 -11.40 19.18
CA TRP A 27 8.05 -10.29 18.63
C TRP A 27 8.28 -10.41 17.13
N ARG A 28 8.52 -11.62 16.62
CA ARG A 28 8.72 -11.87 15.17
C ARG A 28 7.48 -11.51 14.36
N GLU A 29 6.31 -11.85 14.88
CA GLU A 29 5.03 -11.54 14.24
C GLU A 29 4.69 -10.06 14.38
N LEU A 30 5.04 -9.45 15.51
CA LEU A 30 4.87 -8.01 15.70
C LEU A 30 5.73 -7.22 14.71
N THR A 31 6.96 -7.69 14.44
CA THR A 31 7.81 -7.10 13.40
C THR A 31 7.21 -7.31 12.00
N ALA A 32 6.77 -8.52 11.66
CA ALA A 32 6.16 -8.78 10.35
C ALA A 32 4.90 -7.93 10.13
N PHE A 33 4.02 -7.87 11.13
CA PHE A 33 2.84 -7.02 11.14
C PHE A 33 3.22 -5.54 11.01
N GLY A 34 4.19 -5.06 11.81
CA GLY A 34 4.65 -3.67 11.78
C GLY A 34 5.22 -3.27 10.42
N VAL A 35 6.02 -4.14 9.79
CA VAL A 35 6.55 -3.89 8.43
C VAL A 35 5.43 -3.78 7.41
N LEU A 36 4.49 -4.72 7.41
CA LEU A 36 3.33 -4.69 6.50
C LEU A 36 2.45 -3.46 6.74
N LEU A 37 2.22 -3.11 8.00
CA LEU A 37 1.44 -1.94 8.40
C LEU A 37 2.11 -0.65 7.91
N LEU A 38 3.43 -0.52 8.10
CA LEU A 38 4.20 0.63 7.65
C LEU A 38 4.16 0.80 6.13
N ILE A 39 4.27 -0.30 5.37
CA ILE A 39 4.13 -0.28 3.90
C ILE A 39 2.75 0.23 3.51
N GLY A 40 1.69 -0.33 4.12
CA GLY A 40 0.32 0.08 3.89
C GLY A 40 0.07 1.55 4.25
N MET A 41 0.60 2.01 5.39
CA MET A 41 0.54 3.41 5.81
C MET A 41 1.26 4.31 4.81
N PHE A 42 2.52 4.02 4.47
CA PHE A 42 3.29 4.81 3.53
C PHE A 42 2.54 5.02 2.21
N TYR A 43 1.98 3.95 1.65
CA TYR A 43 1.21 4.02 0.41
C TYR A 43 -0.12 4.78 0.57
N SER A 44 -0.86 4.50 1.65
CA SER A 44 -2.17 5.10 1.91
C SER A 44 -2.07 6.60 2.18
N PHE A 45 -1.08 7.02 2.97
CA PHE A 45 -0.79 8.43 3.24
C PHE A 45 -0.19 9.12 2.02
N GLY A 46 0.73 8.48 1.30
CA GLY A 46 1.28 9.05 0.07
C GLY A 46 0.21 9.31 -0.99
N LEU A 47 -0.76 8.39 -1.16
CA LEU A 47 -1.91 8.60 -2.03
C LEU A 47 -2.82 9.72 -1.51
N ALA A 48 -3.10 9.77 -0.20
CA ALA A 48 -3.95 10.79 0.40
C ALA A 48 -3.35 12.20 0.33
N LEU A 49 -2.02 12.33 0.41
CA LEU A 49 -1.29 13.59 0.25
C LEU A 49 -0.97 13.92 -1.22
N GLN A 50 -1.39 13.09 -2.18
CA GLN A 50 -1.06 13.23 -3.61
C GLN A 50 0.45 13.28 -3.87
N LEU A 51 1.25 12.61 -3.02
CA LEU A 51 2.69 12.49 -3.25
C LEU A 51 2.95 11.65 -4.50
N PRO A 52 4.02 11.95 -5.27
CA PRO A 52 4.44 11.14 -6.40
C PRO A 52 5.01 9.82 -5.88
N LEU A 53 4.13 8.89 -5.55
CA LEU A 53 4.48 7.53 -5.18
C LEU A 53 4.95 6.77 -6.43
N PRO A 54 5.95 5.88 -6.29
CA PRO A 54 6.33 4.98 -7.37
C PRO A 54 5.13 4.10 -7.71
N ASN A 55 4.52 4.34 -8.88
CA ASN A 55 3.36 3.59 -9.32
C ASN A 55 3.82 2.37 -10.13
N PRO A 56 3.75 1.14 -9.58
CA PRO A 56 4.12 -0.07 -10.31
C PRO A 56 3.27 -0.27 -11.56
N ALA A 57 2.04 0.28 -11.62
CA ALA A 57 1.23 0.25 -12.83
C ALA A 57 1.90 0.99 -13.99
N ARG A 58 2.67 2.07 -13.74
CA ARG A 58 3.44 2.74 -14.79
C ARG A 58 4.59 1.88 -15.32
N ALA A 59 5.19 1.05 -14.46
CA ALA A 59 6.21 0.09 -14.89
C ALA A 59 5.60 -1.05 -15.71
N VAL A 60 4.40 -1.52 -15.34
CA VAL A 60 3.65 -2.46 -16.16
C VAL A 60 3.26 -1.82 -17.49
N GLU A 61 2.73 -0.60 -17.50
CA GLU A 61 2.42 0.15 -18.71
C GLU A 61 3.63 0.30 -19.62
N SER A 62 4.83 0.59 -19.11
CA SER A 62 6.02 0.72 -19.96
C SER A 62 6.44 -0.60 -20.61
N VAL A 63 6.27 -1.72 -19.90
CA VAL A 63 6.56 -3.07 -20.42
C VAL A 63 5.54 -3.49 -21.47
N PHE A 64 4.25 -3.19 -21.27
CA PHE A 64 3.17 -3.61 -22.16
C PHE A 64 2.84 -2.60 -23.27
N ALA A 65 3.27 -1.34 -23.14
CA ALA A 65 3.14 -0.29 -24.16
C ALA A 65 3.51 -0.73 -25.59
N PRO A 66 4.63 -1.45 -25.85
CA PRO A 66 4.94 -1.91 -27.20
C PRO A 66 3.87 -2.86 -27.76
N VAL A 67 3.34 -3.77 -26.94
CA VAL A 67 2.28 -4.71 -27.35
C VAL A 67 0.98 -3.97 -27.63
N THR A 68 0.61 -3.03 -26.75
CA THR A 68 -0.59 -2.20 -26.94
C THR A 68 -0.52 -1.38 -28.22
N ARG A 69 0.65 -0.81 -28.55
CA ARG A 69 0.87 -0.07 -29.79
C ARG A 69 0.74 -0.96 -31.03
N LEU A 70 1.31 -2.17 -30.99
CA LEU A 70 1.17 -3.14 -32.09
C LEU A 70 -0.30 -3.51 -32.33
N ILE A 71 -1.05 -3.79 -31.26
CA ILE A 71 -2.48 -4.11 -31.35
C ILE A 71 -3.26 -2.92 -31.92
N GLN A 72 -2.99 -1.70 -31.45
CA GLN A 72 -3.63 -0.49 -31.98
C GLN A 72 -3.34 -0.30 -33.47
N GLN A 73 -2.10 -0.53 -33.93
CA GLN A 73 -1.75 -0.42 -35.35
C GLN A 73 -2.42 -1.47 -36.23
N VAL A 74 -2.71 -2.67 -35.71
CA VAL A 74 -3.40 -3.73 -36.46
C VAL A 74 -4.92 -3.52 -36.50
N LEU A 75 -5.48 -2.87 -35.47
CA LEU A 75 -6.91 -2.52 -35.41
C LEU A 75 -7.26 -1.23 -36.19
N SER A 76 -6.26 -0.43 -36.59
CA SER A 76 -6.43 0.82 -37.36
C SER A 76 -6.32 0.55 -38.85
#